data_AF-A0A947MAL9-F1
#
_entry.id   AF-A0A947MAL9-F1
#
_cell.length_a   1.000
_cell.length_b   1.000
_cell.length_c   1.000
_cell.angle_alpha   90.00
_cell.angle_beta   90.00
_cell.angle_gamma   90.00
#
_symmetry.space_group_name_H-M   'P 1'
#
loop_
_entity.id
_entity.type
_entity.pdbx_description
1 polymer ?
#
loop_
_entity_poly.entity_id
_entity_poly.type
_entity_poly.pdbx_seq_one_letter_code
_entity_poly.pdbx_strand_id
1 'polypeptide(L)'
;DEPLSNLDAQLRAQMRIEIKDLHRRLGTTIAYVTHDQVEAMTLGDRIVVMKDGLVQQIGTPLELYRTPANRFVGSFLGSPAMNFVDVTVVQKNGGLVLSDFGADIVLPDAMAAALAGHVGKNVVIGLRPEHILMGEGSSEGTIRLDGSIVLTEQLGAQQLVELRVGERTVMAAGVDPDLRLQGGDAGRFSIALDRVHVFAAGDSGPVLWSAGKGQVTAPLRHVS
;
A
#
# COMPACT_ATOMS: atom_id res chain seq x y z
N ASP A 1 1.73 -23.75 -15.06
CA ASP A 1 1.65 -23.38 -13.65
C ASP A 1 3.05 -22.96 -13.21
N GLU A 2 3.23 -21.71 -12.79
CA GLU A 2 4.52 -21.08 -12.40
C GLU A 2 5.75 -21.39 -13.28
N PRO A 3 5.69 -21.18 -14.61
CA PRO A 3 6.75 -21.65 -15.52
C PRO A 3 8.10 -20.93 -15.37
N LEU A 4 8.16 -19.79 -14.68
CA LEU A 4 9.38 -18.98 -14.55
C LEU A 4 10.06 -19.08 -13.18
N SER A 5 9.52 -19.89 -12.26
CA SER A 5 9.98 -19.97 -10.86
C SER A 5 11.43 -20.44 -10.73
N ASN A 6 11.87 -21.32 -11.63
CA ASN A 6 13.21 -21.93 -11.62
C ASN A 6 14.26 -21.16 -12.45
N LEU A 7 13.89 -20.03 -13.05
CA LEU A 7 14.80 -19.21 -13.86
C LEU A 7 15.51 -18.16 -12.99
N ASP A 8 16.72 -17.77 -13.38
CA ASP A 8 17.41 -16.63 -12.77
C ASP A 8 16.68 -15.32 -13.05
N ALA A 9 16.99 -14.26 -12.30
CA ALA A 9 16.27 -13.00 -12.36
C ALA A 9 16.31 -12.33 -13.74
N GLN A 10 17.43 -12.43 -14.47
CA GLN A 10 17.60 -11.82 -15.78
C GLN A 10 16.80 -12.59 -16.83
N LEU A 11 16.92 -13.91 -16.85
CA LEU A 11 16.16 -14.76 -17.77
C LEU A 11 14.67 -14.69 -17.48
N ARG A 12 14.26 -14.62 -16.21
CA ARG A 12 12.87 -14.40 -15.80
C ARG A 12 12.33 -13.09 -16.36
N ALA A 13 13.10 -12.00 -16.28
CA ALA A 13 12.70 -10.72 -16.86
C ALA A 13 12.53 -10.80 -18.38
N GLN A 14 13.46 -11.45 -19.10
CA GLN A 14 13.34 -11.65 -20.55
C GLN A 14 12.10 -12.48 -20.90
N MET A 15 11.90 -13.62 -20.24
CA MET A 15 10.78 -14.51 -20.53
C MET A 15 9.42 -13.86 -20.29
N ARG A 16 9.31 -12.95 -19.31
CA ARG A 16 8.09 -12.15 -19.12
C ARG A 16 7.77 -11.31 -20.36
N ILE A 17 8.77 -10.68 -20.97
CA ILE A 17 8.59 -9.88 -22.18
C ILE A 17 8.14 -10.78 -23.34
N GLU A 18 8.80 -11.92 -23.52
CA GLU A 18 8.46 -12.89 -24.58
C GLU A 18 7.03 -13.43 -24.43
N ILE A 19 6.62 -13.80 -23.22
CA ILE A 19 5.26 -14.29 -22.95
C ILE A 19 4.23 -13.20 -23.27
N LYS A 20 4.50 -11.94 -22.90
CA LYS A 20 3.61 -10.82 -23.17
C LYS A 20 3.48 -10.52 -24.67
N ASP A 21 4.59 -10.55 -25.42
CA ASP A 21 4.57 -10.39 -26.88
C ASP A 21 3.82 -11.55 -27.55
N LEU A 22 4.09 -12.78 -27.13
CA LEU A 22 3.42 -13.97 -27.65
C LEU A 22 1.90 -13.90 -27.43
N HIS A 23 1.46 -13.54 -26.22
CA HIS A 23 0.04 -13.36 -25.92
C HIS A 23 -0.59 -12.31 -26.83
N ARG A 24 0.07 -11.15 -27.00
CA ARG A 24 -0.39 -10.07 -27.88
C ARG A 24 -0.52 -10.52 -29.34
N ARG A 25 0.40 -11.35 -29.82
CA ARG A 25 0.40 -11.86 -31.20
C ARG A 25 -0.65 -12.94 -31.44
N LEU A 26 -0.86 -13.83 -30.47
CA LEU A 26 -1.82 -14.93 -30.59
C LEU A 26 -3.26 -14.48 -30.37
N GLY A 27 -3.49 -13.51 -29.49
CA GLY A 27 -4.84 -13.03 -29.15
C GLY A 27 -5.75 -14.08 -28.51
N THR A 28 -5.17 -15.17 -28.00
CA THR A 28 -5.89 -16.26 -27.33
C THR A 28 -6.04 -15.98 -25.85
N THR A 29 -7.10 -16.50 -25.22
CA THR A 29 -7.27 -16.40 -23.76
C THR A 29 -6.25 -17.28 -23.05
N ILE A 30 -5.45 -16.68 -22.15
CA ILE A 30 -4.47 -17.37 -21.32
C ILE A 30 -4.81 -17.18 -19.85
N ALA A 31 -4.81 -18.27 -19.09
CA ALA A 31 -4.77 -18.23 -17.63
C ALA A 31 -3.33 -18.50 -17.17
N TYR A 32 -2.79 -17.58 -16.37
CA TYR A 32 -1.44 -17.67 -15.82
C TYR A 32 -1.51 -17.62 -14.30
N VAL A 33 -0.83 -18.56 -13.64
CA VAL A 33 -0.81 -18.71 -12.19
C VAL A 33 0.61 -18.49 -11.70
N THR A 34 0.76 -17.65 -10.68
CA THR A 34 2.04 -17.26 -10.10
C THR A 34 1.87 -16.77 -8.66
N HIS A 35 2.89 -17.00 -7.84
CA HIS A 35 3.07 -16.34 -6.54
C HIS A 35 3.88 -15.04 -6.62
N ASP A 36 4.46 -14.71 -7.79
CA ASP A 36 5.30 -13.53 -7.98
C ASP A 36 4.45 -12.31 -8.39
N GLN A 37 4.54 -11.27 -7.57
CA GLN A 37 3.77 -10.05 -7.76
C GLN A 37 4.17 -9.29 -9.02
N VAL A 38 5.46 -9.30 -9.37
CA VAL A 38 5.98 -8.62 -10.57
C VAL A 38 5.44 -9.32 -11.82
N GLU A 39 5.39 -10.65 -11.82
CA GLU A 39 4.73 -11.41 -12.90
C GLU A 39 3.26 -11.03 -13.03
N ALA A 40 2.50 -11.05 -11.93
CA ALA A 40 1.08 -10.69 -11.93
C ALA A 40 0.86 -9.26 -12.46
N MET A 41 1.68 -8.30 -12.01
CA MET A 41 1.56 -6.88 -12.37
C MET A 41 1.98 -6.58 -13.82
N THR A 42 2.88 -7.37 -14.41
CA THR A 42 3.44 -7.08 -15.75
C THR A 42 2.79 -7.85 -16.88
N LEU A 43 2.32 -9.07 -16.60
CA LEU A 43 1.71 -9.97 -17.59
C LEU A 43 0.19 -9.87 -17.66
N GLY A 44 -0.47 -9.63 -16.53
CA GLY A 44 -1.92 -9.74 -16.42
C GLY A 44 -2.66 -8.51 -16.97
N ASP A 45 -3.63 -8.73 -17.86
CA ASP A 45 -4.66 -7.72 -18.16
C ASP A 45 -5.66 -7.59 -17.00
N ARG A 46 -5.95 -8.71 -16.33
CA ARG A 46 -6.70 -8.81 -15.09
C ARG A 46 -6.02 -9.77 -14.14
N ILE A 47 -6.07 -9.45 -12.85
CA ILE A 47 -5.53 -10.26 -11.76
C ILE A 47 -6.69 -10.73 -10.89
N VAL A 48 -6.67 -12.01 -10.51
CA VAL A 48 -7.53 -12.59 -9.49
C VAL A 48 -6.64 -12.89 -8.28
N VAL A 49 -6.77 -12.11 -7.20
CA VAL A 49 -6.03 -12.35 -5.95
C VAL A 49 -6.84 -13.32 -5.10
N MET A 50 -6.21 -14.38 -4.64
CA MET A 50 -6.84 -15.43 -3.82
C MET A 50 -6.08 -15.62 -2.50
N LYS A 51 -6.82 -15.99 -1.46
CA LYS A 51 -6.29 -16.39 -0.14
C LYS A 51 -7.14 -17.55 0.37
N ASP A 52 -6.50 -18.63 0.81
CA ASP A 52 -7.18 -19.81 1.37
C ASP A 52 -8.32 -20.36 0.48
N GLY A 53 -8.10 -20.37 -0.83
CA GLY A 53 -9.09 -20.81 -1.82
C GLY A 53 -10.22 -19.82 -2.12
N LEU A 54 -10.25 -18.66 -1.46
CA LEU A 54 -11.26 -17.63 -1.64
C LEU A 54 -10.72 -16.44 -2.45
N VAL A 55 -11.48 -16.01 -3.44
CA VAL A 55 -11.19 -14.78 -4.19
C VAL A 55 -11.32 -13.57 -3.26
N GLN A 56 -10.25 -12.79 -3.17
CA GLN A 56 -10.18 -11.57 -2.37
C GLN A 56 -10.54 -10.33 -3.19
N GLN A 57 -10.02 -10.25 -4.42
CA GLN A 57 -10.31 -9.16 -5.35
C GLN A 57 -9.99 -9.56 -6.79
N ILE A 58 -10.75 -9.00 -7.74
CA ILE A 58 -10.51 -9.11 -9.18
C ILE A 58 -10.48 -7.70 -9.77
N GLY A 59 -9.54 -7.42 -10.66
CA GLY A 59 -9.43 -6.14 -11.35
C GLY A 59 -8.19 -6.07 -12.25
N THR A 60 -7.91 -4.89 -12.79
CA THR A 60 -6.64 -4.62 -13.49
C THR A 60 -5.50 -4.45 -12.49
N PRO A 61 -4.22 -4.71 -12.87
CA PRO A 61 -3.09 -4.58 -11.96
C PRO A 61 -3.06 -3.26 -11.15
N LEU A 62 -3.28 -2.13 -11.83
CA LEU A 62 -3.27 -0.82 -11.19
C LEU A 62 -4.48 -0.58 -10.29
N GLU A 63 -5.65 -1.13 -10.60
CA GLU A 63 -6.81 -1.02 -9.72
C GLU A 63 -6.60 -1.76 -8.39
N LEU A 64 -6.09 -3.00 -8.43
CA LEU A 64 -5.80 -3.73 -7.19
C LEU A 64 -4.68 -3.05 -6.39
N TYR A 65 -3.67 -2.51 -7.07
CA TYR A 65 -2.58 -1.79 -6.42
C TYR A 65 -3.04 -0.51 -5.73
N ARG A 66 -3.82 0.32 -6.45
CA ARG A 66 -4.27 1.64 -5.98
C ARG A 66 -5.47 1.58 -5.06
N THR A 67 -6.34 0.60 -5.22
CA THR A 67 -7.59 0.49 -4.45
C THR A 67 -7.78 -0.95 -3.94
N PRO A 68 -6.90 -1.41 -3.02
CA PRO A 68 -7.03 -2.73 -2.43
C PRO A 68 -8.34 -2.84 -1.63
N ALA A 69 -9.07 -3.93 -1.81
CA ALA A 69 -10.35 -4.17 -1.14
C ALA A 69 -10.19 -4.55 0.34
N ASN A 70 -9.03 -5.08 0.72
CA ASN A 70 -8.72 -5.47 2.08
C ASN A 70 -7.20 -5.42 2.33
N ARG A 71 -6.82 -5.54 3.61
CA ARG A 71 -5.42 -5.51 4.05
C ARG A 71 -4.55 -6.54 3.33
N PHE A 72 -5.07 -7.75 3.11
CA PHE A 72 -4.32 -8.80 2.42
C PHE A 72 -3.93 -8.39 0.99
N VAL A 73 -4.88 -7.88 0.18
CA VAL A 73 -4.56 -7.40 -1.18
C VAL A 73 -3.55 -6.26 -1.14
N GLY A 74 -3.68 -5.32 -0.18
CA GLY A 74 -2.71 -4.24 0.03
C GLY A 74 -1.31 -4.74 0.37
N SER A 75 -1.20 -5.79 1.19
CA SER A 75 0.07 -6.43 1.57
C SER A 75 0.69 -7.26 0.45
N PHE A 76 -0.15 -7.83 -0.42
CA PHE A 76 0.27 -8.80 -1.42
C PHE A 76 0.71 -8.16 -2.73
N LEU A 77 0.35 -6.90 -3.02
CA LEU A 77 0.72 -6.24 -4.27
C LEU A 77 1.61 -5.06 -3.98
N GLY A 78 2.88 -5.11 -4.40
CA GLY A 78 3.83 -4.00 -4.31
C GLY A 78 5.19 -4.43 -3.76
N SER A 79 6.26 -3.87 -4.33
CA SER A 79 7.63 -4.08 -3.86
C SER A 79 8.36 -2.74 -3.76
N PRO A 80 8.60 -2.19 -2.55
CA PRO A 80 8.30 -2.80 -1.25
C PRO A 80 6.80 -2.90 -0.93
N ALA A 81 6.44 -3.76 0.01
CA ALA A 81 5.05 -3.96 0.43
C ALA A 81 4.46 -2.70 1.09
N MET A 82 3.13 -2.58 1.11
CA MET A 82 2.44 -1.52 1.83
C MET A 82 2.79 -1.55 3.33
N ASN A 83 3.10 -0.40 3.91
CA ASN A 83 3.25 -0.24 5.35
C ASN A 83 1.90 -0.33 6.04
N PHE A 84 1.85 -1.02 7.18
CA PHE A 84 0.65 -1.11 8.00
C PHE A 84 0.93 -0.60 9.41
N VAL A 85 0.09 0.31 9.89
CA VAL A 85 0.19 0.91 11.22
C VAL A 85 -1.15 0.80 11.91
N ASP A 86 -1.20 0.10 13.04
CA ASP A 86 -2.42 0.06 13.86
C ASP A 86 -2.58 1.40 14.58
N VAL A 87 -3.79 1.94 14.51
CA VAL A 87 -4.15 3.23 15.10
C VAL A 87 -5.54 3.15 15.72
N THR A 88 -5.85 4.09 16.60
CA THR A 88 -7.16 4.17 17.22
C THR A 88 -7.94 5.35 16.65
N VAL A 89 -9.20 5.13 16.26
CA VAL A 89 -10.11 6.23 15.89
C VAL A 89 -10.61 6.88 17.17
N VAL A 90 -10.31 8.16 17.39
CA VAL A 90 -10.73 8.88 18.61
C VAL A 90 -11.39 10.22 18.28
N GLN A 91 -12.31 10.63 19.14
CA GLN A 91 -12.90 11.97 19.09
C GLN A 91 -12.03 12.93 19.92
N LYS A 92 -11.50 13.98 19.30
CA LYS A 92 -10.72 15.04 19.97
C LYS A 92 -11.07 16.40 19.39
N ASN A 93 -11.17 17.42 20.26
CA ASN A 93 -11.39 18.83 19.86
C ASN A 93 -12.55 19.04 18.87
N GLY A 94 -13.63 18.26 19.00
CA GLY A 94 -14.80 18.34 18.11
C GLY A 94 -14.67 17.65 16.75
N GLY A 95 -13.52 17.02 16.44
CA GLY A 95 -13.28 16.24 15.22
C GLY A 95 -12.83 14.81 15.49
N LEU A 96 -12.81 13.98 14.44
CA LEU A 96 -12.23 12.64 14.49
C LEU A 96 -10.76 12.68 14.08
N VAL A 97 -9.93 11.95 14.83
CA VAL A 97 -8.52 11.78 14.53
C VAL A 97 -8.13 10.30 14.58
N LEU A 98 -7.06 9.95 13.88
CA LEU A 98 -6.34 8.69 14.08
C LEU A 98 -5.18 8.95 15.03
N SER A 99 -5.16 8.26 16.17
CA SER A 99 -4.10 8.36 17.19
C SER A 99 -3.13 7.17 17.11
N ASP A 100 -2.04 7.22 17.88
CA ASP A 100 -1.04 6.13 18.04
C ASP A 100 -0.09 5.90 16.86
N PHE A 101 -0.02 6.85 15.92
CA PHE A 101 1.01 6.88 14.87
C PHE A 101 2.12 7.92 15.15
N GLY A 102 2.37 8.22 16.43
CA GLY A 102 3.33 9.25 16.87
C GLY A 102 2.81 10.69 16.82
N ALA A 103 1.75 10.96 16.06
CA ALA A 103 0.97 12.20 16.14
C ALA A 103 -0.52 11.91 15.90
N ASP A 104 -1.38 12.83 16.34
CA ASP A 104 -2.80 12.79 16.00
C ASP A 104 -2.99 13.24 14.55
N ILE A 105 -3.59 12.39 13.73
CA ILE A 105 -3.91 12.69 12.33
C ILE A 105 -5.34 13.18 12.26
N VAL A 106 -5.51 14.48 12.02
CA VAL A 106 -6.83 15.08 11.81
C VAL A 106 -7.42 14.59 10.48
N LEU A 107 -8.64 14.07 10.53
CA LEU A 107 -9.29 13.51 9.35
C LEU A 107 -10.10 14.56 8.61
N PRO A 108 -9.99 14.63 7.27
CA PRO A 108 -10.92 15.41 6.45
C PRO A 108 -12.34 14.87 6.60
N ASP A 109 -13.35 15.74 6.43
CA ASP A 109 -14.76 15.41 6.66
C ASP A 109 -15.23 14.11 6.01
N ALA A 110 -14.82 13.86 4.76
CA ALA A 110 -15.19 12.64 4.04
C ALA A 110 -14.62 11.37 4.68
N MET A 111 -13.37 11.43 5.17
CA MET A 111 -12.71 10.31 5.85
C MET A 111 -13.27 10.14 7.27
N ALA A 112 -13.52 11.25 7.97
CA ALA A 112 -14.19 11.24 9.28
C ALA A 112 -15.58 10.58 9.20
N ALA A 113 -16.38 10.92 8.18
CA ALA A 113 -17.69 10.31 7.96
C ALA A 113 -17.60 8.79 7.73
N ALA A 114 -16.61 8.33 6.94
CA ALA A 114 -16.38 6.90 6.70
C ALA A 114 -15.96 6.15 7.98
N LEU A 115 -15.28 6.83 8.91
CA LEU A 115 -14.74 6.24 10.14
C LEU A 115 -15.60 6.50 11.39
N ALA A 116 -16.71 7.24 11.29
CA ALA A 116 -17.56 7.58 12.43
C ALA A 116 -18.10 6.35 13.19
N GLY A 117 -18.41 5.25 12.50
CA GLY A 117 -18.83 3.99 13.12
C GLY A 117 -17.72 3.20 13.84
N HIS A 118 -16.50 3.73 13.82
CA HIS A 118 -15.29 3.08 14.34
C HIS A 118 -14.65 3.83 15.52
N VAL A 119 -15.29 4.87 16.04
CA VAL A 119 -14.80 5.60 17.23
C VAL A 119 -14.56 4.63 18.40
N GLY A 120 -13.39 4.74 19.02
CA GLY A 120 -12.91 3.88 20.10
C GLY A 120 -12.40 2.50 19.65
N LYS A 121 -12.35 2.23 18.34
CA LYS A 121 -11.86 0.95 17.79
C LYS A 121 -10.48 1.12 17.16
N ASN A 122 -9.75 0.00 17.16
CA ASN A 122 -8.51 -0.13 16.41
C ASN A 122 -8.82 -0.32 14.92
N VAL A 123 -8.11 0.43 14.09
CA VAL A 123 -8.10 0.32 12.63
C VAL A 123 -6.65 0.29 12.15
N VAL A 124 -6.43 -0.03 10.89
CA VAL A 124 -5.09 -0.15 10.31
C VAL A 124 -4.92 0.88 9.21
N ILE A 125 -3.97 1.79 9.35
CA ILE A 125 -3.52 2.65 8.26
C ILE A 125 -2.65 1.83 7.31
N GLY A 126 -2.92 1.95 6.01
CA GLY A 126 -2.08 1.44 4.94
C GLY A 126 -1.41 2.56 4.15
N LEU A 127 -0.08 2.53 4.07
CA LEU A 127 0.73 3.53 3.36
C LEU A 127 1.63 2.87 2.34
N ARG A 128 1.50 3.26 1.09
CA ARG A 128 2.46 2.85 0.05
C ARG A 128 3.82 3.52 0.32
N PRO A 129 4.94 2.77 0.31
CA PRO A 129 6.27 3.31 0.55
C PRO A 129 6.60 4.53 -0.32
N GLU A 130 6.22 4.51 -1.60
CA GLU A 130 6.47 5.59 -2.56
C GLU A 130 5.63 6.86 -2.32
N HIS A 131 4.66 6.81 -1.40
CA HIS A 131 3.87 7.98 -0.99
C HIS A 131 4.38 8.62 0.31
N ILE A 132 5.42 8.06 0.95
CA ILE A 132 6.06 8.64 2.12
C ILE A 132 7.24 9.50 1.64
N LEU A 133 7.13 10.80 1.85
CA LEU A 133 8.11 11.78 1.38
C LEU A 133 8.95 12.30 2.55
N MET A 134 10.24 12.53 2.29
CA MET A 134 11.13 13.22 3.23
C MET A 134 10.83 14.72 3.24
N GLY A 135 10.87 15.34 4.42
CA GLY A 135 10.61 16.77 4.62
C GLY A 135 9.17 17.10 5.04
N GLU A 136 8.84 18.39 5.04
CA GLU A 136 7.59 18.88 5.65
C GLU A 136 6.33 18.62 4.81
N GLY A 137 6.49 18.39 3.51
CA GLY A 137 5.38 18.44 2.55
C GLY A 137 4.83 19.87 2.39
N SER A 138 4.54 20.26 1.16
CA SER A 138 4.26 21.66 0.81
C SER A 138 2.78 22.07 0.86
N SER A 139 1.85 21.19 1.24
CA SER A 139 0.41 21.45 1.12
C SER A 139 -0.42 21.15 2.37
N GLU A 140 -1.56 21.83 2.44
CA GLU A 140 -2.70 21.45 3.27
C GLU A 140 -3.14 20.02 2.91
N GLY A 141 -3.66 19.26 3.89
CA GLY A 141 -4.03 17.86 3.68
C GLY A 141 -2.87 16.86 3.75
N THR A 142 -1.76 17.24 4.38
CA THR A 142 -0.58 16.37 4.56
C THR A 142 -0.42 15.97 6.02
N ILE A 143 -0.29 14.67 6.28
CA ILE A 143 0.16 14.16 7.57
C ILE A 143 1.65 14.48 7.70
N ARG A 144 2.05 15.11 8.80
CA ARG A 144 3.46 15.36 9.13
C ARG A 144 3.82 14.58 10.36
N LEU A 145 4.90 13.81 10.26
CA LEU A 145 5.41 12.97 11.33
C LEU A 145 6.87 13.32 11.56
N ASP A 146 7.23 13.54 12.81
CA ASP A 146 8.62 13.63 13.22
C ASP A 146 9.09 12.26 13.70
N GLY A 147 10.34 11.92 13.42
CA GLY A 147 10.90 10.64 13.78
C GLY A 147 12.40 10.56 13.53
N SER A 148 12.90 9.33 13.44
CA SER A 148 14.32 9.06 13.19
C SER A 148 14.50 8.04 12.08
N ILE A 149 15.57 8.16 11.32
CA ILE A 149 15.97 7.17 10.34
C ILE A 149 16.55 5.95 11.07
N VAL A 150 16.06 4.77 10.74
CA VAL A 150 16.55 3.49 11.29
C VAL A 150 17.64 2.93 10.41
N LEU A 151 17.37 2.86 9.11
CA LEU A 151 18.25 2.29 8.11
C LEU A 151 17.98 2.93 6.74
N THR A 152 19.02 3.00 5.92
CA THR A 152 18.93 3.37 4.51
C THR A 152 19.51 2.24 3.64
N GLU A 153 18.86 1.95 2.53
CA GLU A 153 19.32 0.99 1.53
C GLU A 153 19.43 1.68 0.17
N GLN A 154 20.62 1.65 -0.44
CA GLN A 154 20.83 2.17 -1.79
C GLN A 154 20.48 1.13 -2.84
N LEU A 155 19.53 1.47 -3.72
CA LEU A 155 19.13 0.68 -4.88
C LEU A 155 19.56 1.33 -6.19
N GLY A 156 20.64 2.11 -6.16
CA GLY A 156 21.17 2.85 -7.31
C GLY A 156 20.37 4.13 -7.58
N ALA A 157 19.24 4.01 -8.28
CA ALA A 157 18.43 5.17 -8.71
C ALA A 157 17.51 5.73 -7.63
N GLN A 158 17.43 5.06 -6.48
CA GLN A 158 16.62 5.46 -5.33
C GLN A 158 17.21 4.87 -4.05
N GLN A 159 16.79 5.43 -2.92
CA GLN A 159 16.98 4.87 -1.61
C GLN A 159 15.65 4.33 -1.07
N LEU A 160 15.72 3.19 -0.39
CA LEU A 160 14.71 2.80 0.60
C LEU A 160 15.16 3.32 1.96
N VAL A 161 14.22 3.84 2.73
CA VAL A 161 14.53 4.42 4.04
C VAL A 161 13.53 3.88 5.05
N GLU A 162 14.02 3.15 6.04
CA GLU A 162 13.21 2.74 7.18
C GLU A 162 13.18 3.87 8.21
N LEU A 163 11.98 4.27 8.59
CA LEU A 163 11.69 5.41 9.44
C LEU A 163 11.02 4.93 10.72
N ARG A 164 11.43 5.45 11.87
CA ARG A 164 10.76 5.26 13.15
C ARG A 164 9.99 6.51 13.53
N VAL A 165 8.69 6.34 13.78
CA VAL A 165 7.77 7.38 14.24
C VAL A 165 7.11 6.88 15.52
N GLY A 166 7.47 7.48 16.66
CA GLY A 166 7.14 6.91 17.97
C GLY A 166 7.64 5.46 18.09
N GLU A 167 6.75 4.54 18.43
CA GLU A 167 7.05 3.10 18.56
C GLU A 167 6.86 2.31 17.25
N ARG A 168 6.53 2.97 16.14
CA ARG A 168 6.20 2.34 14.85
C ARG A 168 7.33 2.52 13.85
N THR A 169 7.52 1.56 12.95
CA THR A 169 8.40 1.72 11.79
C THR A 169 7.61 1.66 10.48
N VAL A 170 8.04 2.45 9.50
CA VAL A 170 7.50 2.48 8.14
C VAL A 170 8.64 2.64 7.13
N MET A 171 8.48 2.04 5.96
CA MET A 171 9.43 2.11 4.86
C MET A 171 9.00 3.18 3.86
N ALA A 172 9.87 4.15 3.58
CA ALA A 172 9.76 5.04 2.43
C ALA A 172 10.53 4.46 1.23
N ALA A 173 10.00 4.65 0.02
CA ALA A 173 10.64 4.25 -1.23
C ALA A 173 10.70 5.44 -2.20
N GLY A 174 11.57 5.37 -3.20
CA GLY A 174 11.74 6.47 -4.16
C GLY A 174 12.45 7.70 -3.57
N VAL A 175 13.15 7.56 -2.45
CA VAL A 175 13.92 8.65 -1.85
C VAL A 175 15.13 8.94 -2.74
N ASP A 176 15.43 10.23 -2.93
CA ASP A 176 16.54 10.70 -3.77
C ASP A 176 17.86 10.01 -3.36
N PRO A 177 18.58 9.34 -4.28
CA PRO A 177 19.80 8.62 -3.98
C PRO A 177 20.98 9.49 -3.52
N ASP A 178 20.95 10.80 -3.81
CA ASP A 178 22.02 11.72 -3.44
C ASP A 178 21.86 12.29 -2.02
N LEU A 179 20.70 12.10 -1.39
CA LEU A 179 20.49 12.47 0.00
C LEU A 179 21.36 11.61 0.92
N ARG A 180 22.22 12.27 1.70
CA ARG A 180 23.04 11.60 2.72
C ARG A 180 22.23 11.44 4.00
N LEU A 181 21.64 10.27 4.14
CA LEU A 181 20.83 9.87 5.28
C LEU A 181 21.50 8.71 6.01
N GLN A 182 21.56 8.76 7.34
CA GLN A 182 22.16 7.73 8.19
C GLN A 182 21.23 7.31 9.32
N GLY A 183 21.39 6.07 9.78
CA GLY A 183 20.69 5.58 10.96
C GLY A 183 20.98 6.48 12.18
N GLY A 184 19.92 6.89 12.87
CA GLY A 184 19.97 7.83 14.00
C GLY A 184 19.67 9.28 13.63
N ASP A 185 19.69 9.65 12.34
CA ASP A 185 19.34 11.01 11.92
C ASP A 185 17.88 11.32 12.28
N ALA A 186 17.64 12.53 12.78
CA ALA A 186 16.28 13.04 12.92
C ALA A 186 15.71 13.37 11.54
N GLY A 187 14.44 13.04 11.31
CA GLY A 187 13.77 13.30 10.06
C GLY A 187 12.33 13.74 10.27
N ARG A 188 11.88 14.63 9.40
CA ARG A 188 10.46 14.92 9.21
C ARG A 188 10.00 14.21 7.96
N PHE A 189 8.82 13.62 8.02
CA PHE A 189 8.23 12.86 6.93
C PHE A 189 6.81 13.32 6.70
N SER A 190 6.38 13.24 5.46
CA SER A 190 5.10 13.75 5.03
C SER A 190 4.37 12.77 4.12
N ILE A 191 3.06 12.67 4.30
CA ILE A 191 2.18 11.78 3.53
C ILE A 191 0.92 12.56 3.20
N ALA A 192 0.55 12.60 1.93
CA ALA A 192 -0.71 13.20 1.52
C ALA A 192 -1.89 12.33 1.98
N LEU A 193 -2.89 12.92 2.65
CA LEU A 193 -4.06 12.20 3.17
C LEU A 193 -4.88 11.51 2.06
N ASP A 194 -4.85 12.06 0.85
CA ASP A 194 -5.47 11.48 -0.34
C ASP A 194 -4.71 10.27 -0.91
N ARG A 195 -3.64 9.83 -0.25
CA ARG A 195 -2.86 8.61 -0.53
C ARG A 195 -2.94 7.56 0.57
N VAL A 196 -3.73 7.82 1.61
CA VAL A 196 -3.90 6.94 2.76
C VAL A 196 -5.04 5.95 2.52
N HIS A 197 -4.81 4.70 2.93
CA HIS A 197 -5.85 3.70 3.08
C HIS A 197 -6.11 3.45 4.57
N VAL A 198 -7.35 3.14 4.92
CA VAL A 198 -7.70 2.67 6.26
C VAL A 198 -8.47 1.37 6.12
N PHE A 199 -8.08 0.35 6.88
CA PHE A 199 -8.70 -0.96 6.92
C PHE A 199 -9.23 -1.25 8.32
N ALA A 200 -10.25 -2.10 8.41
CA ALA A 200 -10.61 -2.70 9.68
C ALA A 200 -9.45 -3.57 10.20
N ALA A 201 -9.45 -3.84 11.50
CA ALA A 201 -8.46 -4.73 12.12
C ALA A 201 -8.50 -6.16 11.53
N GLY A 202 -7.37 -6.87 11.67
CA GLY A 202 -7.17 -8.23 11.18
C GLY A 202 -6.50 -8.31 9.80
N ASP A 203 -5.95 -9.48 9.47
CA ASP A 203 -5.08 -9.68 8.30
C ASP A 203 -5.80 -9.54 6.95
N SER A 204 -7.12 -9.76 6.94
CA SER A 204 -7.99 -9.59 5.78
C SER A 204 -9.06 -8.52 6.05
N GLY A 205 -8.81 -7.58 6.96
CA GLY A 205 -9.75 -6.52 7.30
C GLY A 205 -10.17 -5.72 6.05
N PRO A 206 -11.48 -5.53 5.81
CA PRO A 206 -11.95 -4.79 4.64
C PRO A 206 -11.51 -3.33 4.69
N VAL A 207 -11.40 -2.72 3.51
CA VAL A 207 -11.13 -1.29 3.38
C VAL A 207 -12.29 -0.46 3.93
N LEU A 208 -11.97 0.45 4.84
CA LEU A 208 -12.88 1.46 5.41
C LEU A 208 -12.75 2.79 4.67
N TRP A 209 -11.54 3.11 4.21
CA TRP A 209 -11.24 4.30 3.40
C TRP A 209 -10.14 4.00 2.38
N SER A 210 -10.28 4.55 1.18
CA SER A 210 -9.24 4.50 0.16
C SER A 210 -9.18 5.82 -0.61
N ALA A 211 -8.01 6.43 -0.58
CA ALA A 211 -7.48 7.27 -1.66
C ALA A 211 -7.98 6.80 -3.05
N GLY A 212 -8.78 7.62 -3.75
CA GLY A 212 -9.29 7.31 -5.09
C GLY A 212 -10.72 6.77 -5.20
N LYS A 213 -11.33 6.32 -4.09
CA LYS A 213 -12.78 6.05 -4.00
C LYS A 213 -13.40 6.98 -2.97
N GLY A 214 -13.83 8.16 -3.39
CA GLY A 214 -14.81 8.90 -2.60
C GLY A 214 -16.02 8.00 -2.38
N GLN A 215 -16.23 7.56 -1.12
CA GLN A 215 -17.21 6.57 -0.68
C GLN A 215 -16.97 5.12 -1.16
N VAL A 216 -16.69 4.22 -0.21
CA VAL A 216 -16.80 2.77 -0.41
C VAL A 216 -18.24 2.36 -0.11
N THR A 217 -18.95 1.85 -1.11
CA THR A 217 -20.16 1.03 -0.94
C THR A 217 -19.77 -0.39 -0.49
N ALA A 218 -20.60 -0.96 0.37
CA ALA A 218 -20.44 -2.25 1.06
C ALA A 218 -19.98 -3.41 0.16
N PRO A 219 -19.28 -4.43 0.72
CA PRO A 219 -18.79 -5.57 -0.05
C PRO A 219 -19.93 -6.34 -0.73
N LEU A 220 -19.63 -6.85 -1.93
CA LEU A 220 -20.52 -7.66 -2.74
C LEU A 220 -21.08 -8.81 -1.90
N ARG A 221 -22.41 -8.84 -1.72
CA ARG A 221 -23.10 -9.99 -1.13
C ARG A 221 -22.87 -11.21 -2.03
N HIS A 222 -22.45 -12.31 -1.42
CA HIS A 222 -22.41 -13.62 -2.05
C HIS A 222 -23.76 -13.91 -2.71
N VAL A 223 -23.74 -14.11 -4.03
CA VAL A 223 -24.84 -14.77 -4.73
C VAL A 223 -24.72 -16.25 -4.39
N SER A 224 -25.73 -16.76 -3.68
CA SER A 224 -25.95 -18.20 -3.46
C SER A 224 -26.44 -18.86 -4.73
#